data_AF-A0A937SD44-F1
#
_entry.id   AF-A0A937SD44-F1
#
_cell.length_a   1.000
_cell.length_b   1.000
_cell.length_c   1.000
_cell.angle_alpha   90.00
_cell.angle_beta   90.00
_cell.angle_gamma   90.00
#
_symmetry.space_group_name_H-M   'P 1'
#
loop_
_entity.id
_entity.type
_entity.pdbx_description
1 polymer ?
#
loop_
_entity_poly.entity_id
_entity_poly.type
_entity_poly.pdbx_seq_one_letter_code
_entity_poly.pdbx_strand_id
1 'polypeptide(L)'
;MRKRIEVPLDKVKKCIELHSDGWNFTKIGKEVGLDRRIVAKIVRSRQEAERLEQVAAARRDIAASYFRKHIEDIEVARRYLLEIIAPPSMRIGIHCLTTNVAEELLSLLNKLFVARRRHNFFSVYRDFMIEDEIAMTEPHQRILYTRTGEREAKETLEGLKEHLPPLWPKVKAWEQAAERYNARLGNEFEELKELAGKLGIESSVKVSAIGAALKLILDEGYPSEEEEFSPAEYRSNLVVGMGDRLRRIPLLQRCLNILVSSWCELEQTFEEIENMISPSQLHKALITSHCQFCPVP
;
A
#
# COMPACT_ATOMS: atom_id res chain seq x y z
N MET A 1 37.69 19.99 -46.29
CA MET A 1 36.38 19.29 -46.23
C MET A 1 36.57 17.82 -46.62
N ARG A 2 36.29 16.85 -45.73
CA ARG A 2 36.33 15.42 -46.09
C ARG A 2 35.02 15.07 -46.82
N LYS A 3 35.08 14.60 -48.07
CA LYS A 3 33.93 14.07 -48.81
C LYS A 3 33.33 12.91 -48.01
N ARG A 4 32.04 12.99 -47.64
CA ARG A 4 31.31 11.84 -47.10
C ARG A 4 31.17 10.83 -48.24
N ILE A 5 31.73 9.64 -48.05
CA ILE A 5 31.53 8.52 -48.97
C ILE A 5 30.18 7.92 -48.60
N GLU A 6 29.19 8.05 -49.48
CA GLU A 6 27.93 7.35 -49.35
C GLU A 6 28.14 5.89 -49.77
N VAL A 7 27.87 4.97 -48.84
CA VAL A 7 27.98 3.53 -49.07
C VAL A 7 26.58 2.98 -49.26
N PRO A 8 26.31 2.26 -50.37
CA PRO A 8 25.02 1.60 -50.60
C PRO A 8 24.61 0.65 -49.45
N LEU A 9 23.30 0.61 -49.14
CA LEU A 9 22.73 -0.13 -48.01
C LEU A 9 22.96 -1.66 -48.11
N ASP A 10 22.95 -2.21 -49.32
CA ASP A 10 23.27 -3.62 -49.62
C ASP A 10 24.72 -3.96 -49.21
N LYS A 11 25.67 -3.06 -49.50
CA LYS A 11 27.06 -3.22 -49.07
C LYS A 11 27.24 -3.09 -47.57
N VAL A 12 26.44 -2.25 -46.92
CA VAL A 12 26.42 -2.14 -45.45
C VAL A 12 25.95 -3.46 -44.83
N LYS A 13 24.84 -4.03 -45.31
CA LYS A 13 24.33 -5.33 -44.85
C LYS A 13 25.34 -6.45 -45.04
N LYS A 14 25.92 -6.57 -46.24
CA LYS A 14 26.92 -7.59 -46.56
C LYS A 14 28.19 -7.46 -45.70
N CYS A 15 28.62 -6.24 -45.35
CA CYS A 15 29.72 -6.02 -44.40
C CYS A 15 29.40 -6.54 -42.99
N ILE A 16 28.17 -6.37 -42.51
CA ILE A 16 27.73 -6.79 -41.17
C ILE A 16 27.59 -8.32 -41.11
N GLU A 17 26.98 -8.93 -42.13
CA GLU A 17 26.83 -10.39 -42.25
C GLU A 17 28.18 -11.10 -42.24
N LEU A 18 29.10 -10.71 -43.13
CA LEU A 18 30.42 -11.34 -43.21
C LEU A 18 31.25 -11.15 -41.92
N HIS A 19 31.09 -10.01 -41.23
CA HIS A 19 31.74 -9.82 -39.94
C HIS A 19 31.14 -10.72 -38.85
N SER A 20 29.83 -10.96 -38.88
CA SER A 20 29.15 -11.89 -37.97
C SER A 20 29.60 -13.33 -38.21
N ASP A 21 29.95 -13.69 -39.44
CA ASP A 21 30.57 -14.96 -39.83
C ASP A 21 32.07 -15.06 -39.44
N GLY A 22 32.60 -14.08 -38.70
CA GLY A 22 33.98 -14.08 -38.20
C GLY A 22 35.03 -13.60 -39.21
N TRP A 23 34.65 -12.98 -40.32
CA TRP A 23 35.63 -12.48 -41.29
C TRP A 23 36.31 -11.21 -40.78
N ASN A 24 37.62 -11.09 -41.03
CA ASN A 24 38.36 -9.86 -40.70
C ASN A 24 38.07 -8.73 -41.71
N PHE A 25 38.25 -7.48 -41.29
CA PHE A 25 37.93 -6.29 -42.09
C PHE A 25 38.61 -6.23 -43.45
N THR A 26 39.83 -6.79 -43.56
CA THR A 26 40.58 -6.82 -44.83
C THR A 26 39.93 -7.77 -45.83
N LYS A 27 39.49 -8.95 -45.37
CA LYS A 27 38.81 -9.95 -46.20
C LYS A 27 37.45 -9.43 -46.67
N ILE A 28 36.69 -8.80 -45.77
CA ILE A 28 35.40 -8.17 -46.07
C ILE A 28 35.58 -7.02 -47.08
N GLY A 29 36.59 -6.17 -46.90
CA GLY A 29 36.86 -5.05 -47.81
C GLY A 29 37.15 -5.49 -49.25
N LYS A 30 37.90 -6.60 -49.41
CA LYS A 30 38.14 -7.21 -50.72
C LYS A 30 36.85 -7.76 -51.36
N GLU A 31 36.03 -8.44 -50.57
CA GLU A 31 34.77 -9.06 -51.03
C GLU A 31 33.70 -8.02 -51.41
N VAL A 32 33.57 -6.94 -50.65
CA VAL A 32 32.53 -5.90 -50.84
C VAL A 32 33.02 -4.75 -51.74
N GLY A 33 34.32 -4.70 -52.03
CA GLY A 33 34.97 -3.64 -52.80
C GLY A 33 35.01 -2.30 -52.04
N LEU A 34 35.31 -2.34 -50.74
CA LEU A 34 35.40 -1.17 -49.86
C LEU A 34 36.75 -1.15 -49.12
N ASP A 35 37.27 0.05 -48.84
CA ASP A 35 38.46 0.19 -48.01
C ASP A 35 38.23 -0.37 -46.60
N ARG A 36 39.24 -1.04 -46.03
CA ARG A 36 39.16 -1.67 -44.69
C ARG A 36 38.68 -0.70 -43.60
N ARG A 37 39.02 0.59 -43.70
CA ARG A 37 38.63 1.62 -42.73
C ARG A 37 37.15 1.96 -42.84
N ILE A 38 36.58 1.90 -44.05
CA ILE A 38 35.14 2.09 -44.29
C ILE A 38 34.37 0.89 -43.72
N VAL A 39 34.83 -0.33 -43.99
CA VAL A 39 34.25 -1.56 -43.42
C VAL A 39 34.29 -1.53 -41.89
N ALA A 40 35.45 -1.24 -41.30
CA ALA A 40 35.59 -1.14 -39.84
C ALA A 40 34.68 -0.06 -39.26
N LYS A 41 34.50 1.08 -39.94
CA LYS A 41 33.58 2.13 -39.52
C LYS A 41 32.12 1.67 -39.56
N ILE A 42 31.71 0.96 -40.61
CA ILE A 42 30.34 0.41 -40.74
C ILE A 42 30.06 -0.59 -39.62
N VAL A 43 30.93 -1.57 -39.44
CA VAL A 43 30.76 -2.62 -38.42
C VAL A 43 30.74 -2.01 -37.01
N ARG A 44 31.69 -1.12 -36.68
CA ARG A 44 31.71 -0.45 -35.38
C ARG A 44 30.48 0.42 -35.16
N SER A 45 29.99 1.11 -36.19
CA SER A 45 28.77 1.91 -36.10
C SER A 45 27.55 1.04 -35.84
N ARG A 46 27.49 -0.17 -36.42
CA ARG A 46 26.41 -1.12 -36.15
C ARG A 46 26.50 -1.70 -34.73
N GLN A 47 27.70 -2.12 -34.31
CA GLN A 47 27.93 -2.61 -32.94
C GLN A 47 27.60 -1.56 -31.89
N GLU A 48 27.94 -0.29 -32.13
CA GLU A 48 27.57 0.81 -31.24
C GLU A 48 26.04 1.02 -31.21
N ALA A 49 25.36 0.94 -32.36
CA ALA A 49 23.90 1.02 -32.41
C ALA A 49 23.23 -0.14 -31.64
N GLU A 50 23.72 -1.36 -31.81
CA GLU A 50 23.24 -2.54 -31.07
C GLU A 50 23.51 -2.42 -29.57
N ARG A 51 24.67 -1.91 -29.17
CA ARG A 51 24.98 -1.62 -27.76
C ARG A 51 24.01 -0.57 -27.19
N LEU A 52 23.71 0.49 -27.92
CA LEU A 52 22.75 1.51 -27.50
C LEU A 52 21.33 0.93 -27.40
N GLU A 53 20.92 0.07 -28.33
CA GLU A 53 19.65 -0.66 -28.27
C GLU A 53 19.57 -1.58 -27.05
N GLN A 54 20.64 -2.34 -26.74
CA GLN A 54 20.73 -3.18 -25.55
C GLN A 54 20.65 -2.36 -24.26
N VAL A 55 21.36 -1.23 -24.19
CA VAL A 55 21.28 -0.31 -23.05
C VAL A 55 19.87 0.28 -22.92
N ALA A 56 19.21 0.61 -24.03
CA ALA A 56 17.83 1.11 -24.02
C ALA A 56 16.82 0.03 -23.60
N ALA A 57 17.03 -1.24 -23.98
CA ALA A 57 16.24 -2.37 -23.49
C ALA A 57 16.44 -2.57 -21.98
N ALA A 58 17.69 -2.63 -21.50
CA ALA A 58 17.99 -2.77 -20.09
C ALA A 58 17.41 -1.63 -19.23
N ARG A 59 17.45 -0.39 -19.72
CA ARG A 59 16.82 0.76 -19.05
C ARG A 59 15.30 0.59 -18.93
N ARG A 60 14.64 0.08 -19.97
CA ARG A 60 13.20 -0.19 -19.95
C ARG A 60 12.85 -1.29 -18.94
N ASP A 61 13.62 -2.37 -18.90
CA ASP A 61 13.39 -3.47 -17.95
C ASP A 61 13.57 -3.02 -16.49
N ILE A 62 14.61 -2.21 -16.23
CA ILE A 62 14.84 -1.60 -14.92
C ILE A 62 13.68 -0.68 -14.55
N ALA A 63 13.25 0.22 -15.44
CA ALA A 63 12.14 1.13 -15.20
C ALA A 63 10.83 0.35 -14.93
N ALA A 64 10.55 -0.69 -15.70
CA ALA A 64 9.39 -1.56 -15.49
C ALA A 64 9.45 -2.31 -14.15
N SER A 65 10.64 -2.73 -13.71
CA SER A 65 10.83 -3.33 -12.38
C SER A 65 10.55 -2.34 -11.25
N TYR A 66 11.04 -1.11 -11.36
CA TYR A 66 10.78 -0.05 -10.38
C TYR A 66 9.29 0.32 -10.33
N PHE A 67 8.64 0.44 -11.49
CA PHE A 67 7.21 0.72 -11.56
C PHE A 67 6.36 -0.39 -10.93
N ARG A 68 6.69 -1.67 -11.20
CA ARG A 68 6.02 -2.80 -10.54
C ARG A 68 6.18 -2.77 -9.03
N LYS A 69 7.40 -2.54 -8.53
CA LYS A 69 7.65 -2.39 -7.09
C LYS A 69 6.81 -1.27 -6.48
N HIS A 70 6.76 -0.10 -7.14
CA HIS A 70 5.98 1.05 -6.68
C HIS A 70 4.49 0.74 -6.57
N ILE A 71 3.91 0.05 -7.58
CA ILE A 71 2.52 -0.42 -7.52
C ILE A 71 2.31 -1.35 -6.32
N GLU A 72 3.20 -2.33 -6.14
CA GLU A 72 3.10 -3.28 -5.02
C GLU A 72 3.16 -2.58 -3.65
N ASP A 73 4.05 -1.61 -3.51
CA ASP A 73 4.22 -0.85 -2.27
C ASP A 73 2.99 0.04 -2.00
N ILE A 74 2.38 0.65 -3.03
CA ILE A 74 1.12 1.40 -2.88
C ILE A 74 -0.07 0.49 -2.56
N GLU A 75 -0.16 -0.71 -3.14
CA GLU A 75 -1.18 -1.72 -2.80
C GLU A 75 -1.04 -2.23 -1.36
N VAL A 76 0.18 -2.28 -0.82
CA VAL A 76 0.41 -2.50 0.61
C VAL A 76 -0.13 -1.33 1.43
N ALA A 77 0.20 -0.10 1.06
CA ALA A 77 -0.26 1.09 1.79
C ALA A 77 -1.78 1.21 1.79
N ARG A 78 -2.44 0.90 0.68
CA ARG A 78 -3.90 0.78 0.57
C ARG A 78 -4.46 -0.17 1.62
N ARG A 79 -3.91 -1.38 1.74
CA ARG A 79 -4.40 -2.40 2.68
C ARG A 79 -4.27 -1.92 4.13
N TYR A 80 -3.10 -1.38 4.50
CA TYR A 80 -2.92 -0.84 5.84
C TYR A 80 -3.79 0.38 6.11
N LEU A 81 -4.02 1.24 5.12
CA LEU A 81 -4.94 2.35 5.26
C LEU A 81 -6.33 1.83 5.64
N LEU A 82 -6.90 0.90 4.87
CA LEU A 82 -8.21 0.29 5.16
C LEU A 82 -8.26 -0.38 6.53
N GLU A 83 -7.19 -1.08 6.92
CA GLU A 83 -7.10 -1.70 8.25
C GLU A 83 -7.15 -0.64 9.35
N ILE A 84 -6.41 0.47 9.21
CA ILE A 84 -6.36 1.57 10.18
C ILE A 84 -7.72 2.27 10.30
N ILE A 85 -8.39 2.54 9.17
CA ILE A 85 -9.64 3.31 9.15
C ILE A 85 -10.90 2.45 9.28
N ALA A 86 -10.77 1.13 9.46
CA ALA A 86 -11.89 0.23 9.58
C ALA A 86 -12.86 0.69 10.70
N PRO A 87 -14.15 0.86 10.39
CA PRO A 87 -15.13 1.37 11.35
C PRO A 87 -15.38 0.36 12.48
N PRO A 88 -15.96 0.80 13.61
CA PRO A 88 -16.23 -0.07 14.77
C PRO A 88 -17.10 -1.30 14.45
N SER A 89 -18.03 -1.17 13.50
CA SER A 89 -18.86 -2.28 13.01
C SER A 89 -18.05 -3.43 12.42
N MET A 90 -16.91 -3.14 11.77
CA MET A 90 -16.00 -4.16 11.22
C MET A 90 -15.03 -4.74 12.25
N ARG A 91 -14.75 -4.01 13.34
CA ARG A 91 -13.76 -4.42 14.36
C ARG A 91 -14.34 -5.25 15.50
N ILE A 92 -15.64 -5.58 15.44
CA ILE A 92 -16.36 -6.37 16.46
C ILE A 92 -16.09 -5.82 17.86
N GLY A 93 -16.45 -4.55 18.10
CA GLY A 93 -16.32 -3.98 19.43
C GLY A 93 -16.39 -2.47 19.51
N ILE A 94 -16.35 -1.99 20.75
CA ILE A 94 -16.38 -0.57 21.11
C ILE A 94 -14.95 -0.17 21.51
N HIS A 95 -14.21 0.43 20.59
CA HIS A 95 -12.81 0.79 20.78
C HIS A 95 -12.54 2.22 20.35
N CYS A 96 -11.53 2.85 20.95
CA CYS A 96 -11.01 4.12 20.46
C CYS A 96 -10.38 3.93 19.07
N LEU A 97 -10.64 4.88 18.18
CA LEU A 97 -10.07 4.92 16.85
C LEU A 97 -8.85 5.83 16.81
N THR A 98 -7.96 5.60 15.85
CA THR A 98 -6.85 6.52 15.62
C THR A 98 -7.36 7.87 15.13
N THR A 99 -6.66 8.94 15.47
CA THR A 99 -6.90 10.29 14.94
C THR A 99 -5.72 10.81 14.14
N ASN A 100 -4.70 9.96 13.91
CA ASN A 100 -3.50 10.29 13.15
C ASN A 100 -3.15 9.12 12.22
N VAL A 101 -3.98 8.95 11.19
CA VAL A 101 -3.90 7.86 10.22
C VAL A 101 -2.55 7.88 9.50
N ALA A 102 -2.03 9.08 9.24
CA ALA A 102 -0.75 9.26 8.54
C ALA A 102 0.43 8.66 9.29
N GLU A 103 0.53 8.96 10.58
CA GLU A 103 1.62 8.49 11.42
C GLU A 103 1.53 6.99 11.66
N GLU A 104 0.31 6.48 11.87
CA GLU A 104 0.08 5.05 12.05
C GLU A 104 0.40 4.26 10.77
N LEU A 105 -0.05 4.74 9.61
CA LEU A 105 0.27 4.14 8.32
C LEU A 105 1.78 4.15 8.05
N LEU A 106 2.46 5.26 8.35
CA LEU A 106 3.90 5.37 8.20
C LEU A 106 4.65 4.38 9.11
N SER A 107 4.17 4.20 10.34
CA SER A 107 4.73 3.25 11.30
C SER A 107 4.58 1.80 10.82
N LEU A 108 3.40 1.41 10.31
CA LEU A 108 3.17 0.07 9.76
C LEU A 108 4.02 -0.20 8.51
N LEU A 109 4.07 0.76 7.58
CA LEU A 109 4.90 0.66 6.38
C LEU A 109 6.38 0.53 6.72
N ASN A 110 6.88 1.34 7.66
CA ASN A 110 8.28 1.28 8.08
C ASN A 110 8.61 -0.12 8.67
N LYS A 111 7.78 -0.62 9.58
CA LYS A 111 7.95 -1.97 10.15
C LYS A 111 8.01 -3.04 9.06
N LEU A 112 7.12 -2.98 8.08
CA LEU A 112 7.10 -3.91 6.95
C LEU A 112 8.37 -3.82 6.10
N PHE A 113 8.77 -2.61 5.68
CA PHE A 113 9.92 -2.45 4.80
C PHE A 113 11.23 -2.83 5.49
N VAL A 114 11.38 -2.51 6.77
CA VAL A 114 12.50 -3.00 7.59
C VAL A 114 12.50 -4.53 7.64
N ALA A 115 11.35 -5.16 7.86
CA ALA A 115 11.24 -6.63 7.92
C ALA A 115 11.58 -7.29 6.56
N ARG A 116 11.05 -6.76 5.45
CA ARG A 116 11.34 -7.25 4.08
C ARG A 116 12.84 -7.20 3.78
N ARG A 117 13.52 -6.12 4.20
CA ARG A 117 14.97 -5.98 4.02
C ARG A 117 15.79 -6.96 4.85
N ARG A 118 15.42 -7.15 6.12
CA ARG A 118 16.06 -8.16 6.97
C ARG A 118 15.91 -9.55 6.36
N HIS A 119 14.70 -9.91 5.91
CA HIS A 119 14.44 -11.21 5.31
C HIS A 119 15.24 -11.43 4.00
N ASN A 120 15.33 -10.43 3.13
CA ASN A 120 16.13 -10.51 1.91
C ASN A 120 17.63 -10.60 2.19
N PHE A 121 18.14 -9.93 3.23
CA PHE A 121 19.54 -10.07 3.63
C PHE A 121 19.84 -11.49 4.14
N PHE A 122 19.01 -12.01 5.03
CA PHE A 122 19.22 -13.35 5.59
C PHE A 122 19.02 -14.48 4.56
N SER A 123 18.15 -14.32 3.56
CA SER A 123 17.96 -15.35 2.53
C SER A 123 19.12 -15.44 1.53
N VAL A 124 19.80 -14.33 1.23
CA VAL A 124 20.90 -14.30 0.24
C VAL A 124 22.25 -14.63 0.85
N TYR A 125 22.48 -14.28 2.12
CA TYR A 125 23.83 -14.32 2.73
C TYR A 125 23.99 -15.35 3.85
N ARG A 126 22.92 -16.03 4.30
CA ARG A 126 23.00 -17.02 5.39
C ARG A 126 23.96 -18.18 5.07
N ASP A 127 24.12 -18.55 3.80
CA ASP A 127 25.01 -19.65 3.41
C ASP A 127 26.48 -19.23 3.25
N PHE A 128 26.78 -17.92 3.33
CA PHE A 128 28.11 -17.38 2.98
C PHE A 128 28.81 -16.64 4.13
N MET A 129 28.16 -16.46 5.28
CA MET A 129 28.70 -15.68 6.40
C MET A 129 29.04 -16.53 7.62
N ILE A 130 30.19 -16.24 8.24
CA ILE A 130 30.62 -16.82 9.52
C ILE A 130 29.90 -16.06 10.65
N GLU A 131 29.46 -16.76 11.72
CA GLU A 131 28.67 -16.20 12.83
C GLU A 131 29.24 -14.90 13.44
N ASP A 132 30.57 -14.77 13.51
CA ASP A 132 31.24 -13.57 14.04
C ASP A 132 31.14 -12.34 13.11
N GLU A 133 31.10 -12.53 11.79
CA GLU A 133 30.92 -11.41 10.84
C GLU A 133 29.48 -10.91 10.82
N ILE A 134 28.51 -11.78 11.10
CA ILE A 134 27.10 -11.41 11.29
C ILE A 134 26.96 -10.50 12.52
N ALA A 135 27.62 -10.85 13.64
CA ALA A 135 27.57 -10.08 14.88
C ALA A 135 28.18 -8.67 14.76
N MET A 136 29.24 -8.48 13.96
CA MET A 136 29.88 -7.17 13.77
C MET A 136 29.18 -6.27 12.75
N THR A 137 28.46 -6.84 11.78
CA THR A 137 27.70 -6.07 10.76
C THR A 137 26.31 -5.65 11.22
N GLU A 138 25.74 -6.34 12.21
CA GLU A 138 24.37 -6.14 12.70
C GLU A 138 23.99 -4.69 13.10
N PRO A 139 24.82 -3.91 13.83
CA PRO A 139 24.40 -2.59 14.30
C PRO A 139 24.28 -1.57 13.16
N HIS A 140 25.30 -1.51 12.29
CA HIS A 140 25.32 -0.58 11.16
C HIS A 140 24.28 -0.96 10.10
N GLN A 141 24.13 -2.25 9.81
CA GLN A 141 23.10 -2.71 8.89
C GLN A 141 21.69 -2.48 9.43
N ARG A 142 21.44 -2.66 10.73
CA ARG A 142 20.15 -2.29 11.35
C ARG A 142 19.84 -0.81 11.14
N ILE A 143 20.79 0.08 11.38
CA ILE A 143 20.59 1.53 11.19
C ILE A 143 20.26 1.83 9.72
N LEU A 144 21.00 1.22 8.78
CA LEU A 144 20.76 1.40 7.34
C LEU A 144 19.39 0.86 6.92
N TYR A 145 18.98 -0.31 7.41
CA TYR A 145 17.66 -0.88 7.11
C TYR A 145 16.54 -0.02 7.68
N THR A 146 16.67 0.48 8.91
CA THR A 146 15.69 1.39 9.50
C THR A 146 15.56 2.66 8.68
N ARG A 147 16.67 3.34 8.37
CA ARG A 147 16.64 4.58 7.55
C ARG A 147 16.06 4.34 6.16
N THR A 148 16.40 3.22 5.55
CA THR A 148 15.90 2.90 4.20
C THR A 148 14.42 2.54 4.24
N GLY A 149 13.97 1.76 5.23
CA GLY A 149 12.55 1.45 5.45
C GLY A 149 11.73 2.70 5.74
N GLU A 150 12.25 3.62 6.55
CA GLU A 150 11.63 4.93 6.78
C GLU A 150 11.49 5.75 5.49
N ARG A 151 12.53 5.73 4.65
CA ARG A 151 12.50 6.42 3.36
C ARG A 151 11.47 5.80 2.42
N GLU A 152 11.48 4.48 2.25
CA GLU A 152 10.52 3.74 1.43
C GLU A 152 9.08 3.95 1.93
N ALA A 153 8.87 3.99 3.26
CA ALA A 153 7.56 4.28 3.87
C ALA A 153 7.07 5.69 3.51
N LYS A 154 7.94 6.69 3.58
CA LYS A 154 7.61 8.07 3.19
C LYS A 154 7.33 8.18 1.71
N GLU A 155 8.19 7.61 0.86
CA GLU A 155 8.02 7.59 -0.60
C GLU A 155 6.68 6.94 -0.98
N THR A 156 6.33 5.83 -0.34
CA THR A 156 5.05 5.13 -0.58
C THR A 156 3.85 5.97 -0.15
N LEU A 157 3.90 6.61 1.03
CA LEU A 157 2.83 7.47 1.52
C LEU A 157 2.63 8.70 0.63
N GLU A 158 3.72 9.36 0.23
CA GLU A 158 3.65 10.51 -0.68
C GLU A 158 3.22 10.08 -2.08
N GLY A 159 3.67 8.93 -2.57
CA GLY A 159 3.20 8.33 -3.82
C GLY A 159 1.69 8.09 -3.81
N LEU A 160 1.13 7.54 -2.73
CA LEU A 160 -0.31 7.36 -2.58
C LEU A 160 -1.06 8.71 -2.66
N LYS A 161 -0.54 9.77 -2.01
CA LYS A 161 -1.13 11.12 -2.07
C LYS A 161 -1.05 11.74 -3.46
N GLU A 162 0.06 11.56 -4.18
CA GLU A 162 0.24 12.07 -5.53
C GLU A 162 -0.66 11.37 -6.55
N HIS A 163 -0.80 10.04 -6.43
CA HIS A 163 -1.67 9.27 -7.32
C HIS A 163 -3.16 9.52 -7.03
N LEU A 164 -3.53 9.76 -5.78
CA LEU A 164 -4.91 10.01 -5.36
C LEU A 164 -5.05 11.29 -4.51
N PRO A 165 -4.87 12.50 -5.10
CA PRO A 165 -4.97 13.76 -4.36
C PRO A 165 -6.27 13.95 -3.57
N PRO A 166 -7.46 13.54 -4.08
CA PRO A 166 -8.72 13.68 -3.33
C PRO A 166 -8.85 12.75 -2.12
N LEU A 167 -8.00 11.72 -1.99
CA LEU A 167 -8.07 10.74 -0.90
C LEU A 167 -7.79 11.38 0.46
N TRP A 168 -6.76 12.23 0.52
CA TRP A 168 -6.29 12.75 1.81
C TRP A 168 -7.29 13.66 2.53
N PRO A 169 -8.02 14.56 1.84
CA PRO A 169 -9.15 15.26 2.44
C PRO A 169 -10.21 14.33 3.05
N LYS A 170 -10.48 13.17 2.44
CA LYS A 170 -11.43 12.18 2.97
C LYS A 170 -10.86 11.46 4.19
N VAL A 171 -9.58 11.10 4.18
CA VAL A 171 -8.88 10.57 5.37
C VAL A 171 -8.92 11.58 6.53
N LYS A 172 -8.74 12.88 6.26
CA LYS A 172 -8.88 13.92 7.28
C LYS A 172 -10.31 14.08 7.79
N ALA A 173 -11.31 13.94 6.93
CA ALA A 173 -12.70 13.90 7.36
C ALA A 173 -12.97 12.69 8.28
N TRP A 174 -12.38 11.53 7.96
CA TRP A 174 -12.46 10.34 8.79
C TRP A 174 -11.79 10.56 10.16
N GLU A 175 -10.59 11.16 10.21
CA GLU A 175 -9.91 11.49 11.48
C GLU A 175 -10.77 12.40 12.37
N GLN A 176 -11.43 13.40 11.77
CA GLN A 176 -12.34 14.30 12.51
C GLN A 176 -13.60 13.57 13.02
N ALA A 177 -14.14 12.64 12.22
CA ALA A 177 -15.25 11.79 12.65
C ALA A 177 -14.82 10.85 13.78
N ALA A 178 -13.62 10.26 13.69
CA ALA A 178 -13.02 9.43 14.73
C ALA A 178 -12.77 10.22 16.02
N GLU A 179 -12.33 11.49 15.93
CA GLU A 179 -12.16 12.35 17.10
C GLU A 179 -13.51 12.63 17.79
N ARG A 180 -14.55 12.99 17.02
CA ARG A 180 -15.92 13.16 17.55
C ARG A 180 -16.44 11.88 18.19
N TYR A 181 -16.22 10.74 17.53
CA TYR A 181 -16.61 9.44 18.03
C TYR A 181 -15.88 9.10 19.33
N ASN A 182 -14.55 9.29 19.41
CA ASN A 182 -13.76 9.03 20.60
C ASN A 182 -14.19 9.94 21.77
N ALA A 183 -14.48 11.21 21.50
CA ALA A 183 -15.00 12.13 22.51
C ALA A 183 -16.37 11.66 23.03
N ARG A 184 -17.25 11.22 22.12
CA ARG A 184 -18.57 10.68 22.50
C ARG A 184 -18.47 9.34 23.23
N LEU A 185 -17.50 8.53 22.83
CA LEU A 185 -17.19 7.29 23.52
C LEU A 185 -16.68 7.57 24.93
N GLY A 186 -15.94 8.65 25.17
CA GLY A 186 -15.53 9.03 26.52
C GLY A 186 -16.70 9.44 27.42
N ASN A 187 -17.63 10.25 26.91
CA ASN A 187 -18.70 10.83 27.74
C ASN A 187 -19.95 9.94 27.77
N GLU A 188 -20.55 9.68 26.61
CA GLU A 188 -21.83 8.98 26.48
C GLU A 188 -21.72 7.50 26.84
N PHE A 189 -20.59 6.84 26.56
CA PHE A 189 -20.41 5.43 26.94
C PHE A 189 -20.26 5.26 28.46
N GLU A 190 -19.56 6.16 29.14
CA GLU A 190 -19.45 6.11 30.59
C GLU A 190 -20.80 6.43 31.25
N GLU A 191 -21.56 7.39 30.72
CA GLU A 191 -22.95 7.62 31.15
C GLU A 191 -23.82 6.37 30.94
N LEU A 192 -23.70 5.70 29.80
CA LEU A 192 -24.38 4.42 29.53
C LEU A 192 -23.99 3.35 30.55
N LYS A 193 -22.71 3.22 30.91
CA LYS A 193 -22.23 2.25 31.91
C LYS A 193 -22.74 2.56 33.33
N GLU A 194 -22.83 3.83 33.69
CA GLU A 194 -23.41 4.26 34.97
C GLU A 194 -24.90 3.96 35.03
N LEU A 195 -25.65 4.36 34.00
CA LEU A 195 -27.09 4.12 33.90
C LEU A 195 -27.41 2.62 33.84
N ALA A 196 -26.66 1.82 33.08
CA ALA A 196 -26.75 0.37 33.08
C ALA A 196 -26.52 -0.22 34.49
N GLY A 197 -25.56 0.33 35.23
CA GLY A 197 -25.32 -0.03 36.64
C GLY A 197 -26.51 0.26 37.55
N LYS A 198 -27.13 1.43 37.39
CA LYS A 198 -28.34 1.81 38.14
C LYS A 198 -29.54 0.89 37.85
N LEU A 199 -29.54 0.20 36.71
CA LEU A 199 -30.54 -0.79 36.33
C LEU A 199 -30.24 -2.21 36.83
N GLY A 200 -29.16 -2.39 37.58
CA GLY A 200 -28.73 -3.67 38.14
C GLY A 200 -27.98 -4.56 37.14
N ILE A 201 -27.47 -4.01 36.03
CA ILE A 201 -26.63 -4.78 35.10
C ILE A 201 -25.24 -4.94 35.73
N GLU A 202 -24.79 -6.19 35.87
CA GLU A 202 -23.49 -6.54 36.43
C GLU A 202 -22.34 -5.94 35.62
N SER A 203 -21.31 -5.44 36.31
CA SER A 203 -20.15 -4.78 35.69
C SER A 203 -19.47 -5.63 34.62
N SER A 204 -19.41 -6.95 34.80
CA SER A 204 -18.82 -7.94 33.89
C SER A 204 -19.49 -7.98 32.51
N VAL A 205 -20.79 -7.66 32.42
CA VAL A 205 -21.58 -7.80 31.19
C VAL A 205 -22.07 -6.45 30.62
N LYS A 206 -21.80 -5.33 31.30
CA LYS A 206 -22.24 -3.99 30.86
C LYS A 206 -21.79 -3.66 29.44
N VAL A 207 -20.51 -3.87 29.14
CA VAL A 207 -19.93 -3.54 27.83
C VAL A 207 -20.59 -4.39 26.73
N SER A 208 -20.76 -5.69 26.98
CA SER A 208 -21.42 -6.61 26.05
C SER A 208 -22.90 -6.27 25.86
N ALA A 209 -23.61 -5.90 26.93
CA ALA A 209 -25.02 -5.48 26.86
C ALA A 209 -25.20 -4.16 26.09
N ILE A 210 -24.31 -3.18 26.28
CA ILE A 210 -24.31 -1.94 25.49
C ILE A 210 -23.99 -2.24 24.03
N GLY A 211 -22.98 -3.07 23.76
CA GLY A 211 -22.65 -3.51 22.41
C GLY A 211 -23.81 -4.21 21.71
N ALA A 212 -24.53 -5.09 22.43
CA ALA A 212 -25.74 -5.72 21.92
C ALA A 212 -26.86 -4.71 21.65
N ALA A 213 -27.05 -3.70 22.51
CA ALA A 213 -28.03 -2.64 22.28
C ALA A 213 -27.70 -1.81 21.03
N LEU A 214 -26.42 -1.46 20.82
CA LEU A 214 -25.95 -0.77 19.62
C LEU A 214 -26.18 -1.62 18.37
N LYS A 215 -25.82 -2.92 18.44
CA LYS A 215 -26.04 -3.87 17.35
C LYS A 215 -27.52 -3.96 16.96
N LEU A 216 -28.42 -4.09 17.94
CA LEU A 216 -29.87 -4.14 17.70
C LEU A 216 -30.42 -2.89 17.00
N ILE A 217 -29.86 -1.70 17.28
CA ILE A 217 -30.27 -0.47 16.60
C ILE A 217 -29.79 -0.44 15.15
N LEU A 218 -28.59 -0.96 14.88
CA LEU A 218 -28.02 -1.03 13.53
C LEU A 218 -28.73 -2.09 12.68
N ASP A 219 -29.00 -3.27 13.26
CA ASP A 219 -29.69 -4.37 12.58
C ASP A 219 -31.15 -4.02 12.21
N GLU A 220 -31.80 -3.12 12.97
CA GLU A 220 -33.12 -2.58 12.60
C GLU A 220 -33.10 -1.66 11.37
N GLY A 221 -31.93 -1.08 11.05
CA GLY A 221 -31.72 -0.25 9.86
C GLY A 221 -31.07 -0.98 8.68
N TYR A 222 -30.32 -2.04 8.95
CA TYR A 222 -29.60 -2.87 7.98
C TYR A 222 -29.62 -4.33 8.48
N PRO A 223 -30.48 -5.22 7.94
CA PRO A 223 -30.47 -6.62 8.36
C PRO A 223 -29.12 -7.25 7.94
N SER A 224 -28.23 -7.50 8.91
CA SER A 224 -26.97 -8.18 8.65
C SER A 224 -27.23 -9.68 8.44
N GLU A 225 -26.81 -10.21 7.29
CA GLU A 225 -26.93 -11.65 6.96
C GLU A 225 -25.94 -12.53 7.74
N GLU A 226 -25.11 -11.96 8.61
CA GLU A 226 -24.01 -12.64 9.30
C GLU A 226 -24.23 -12.80 10.81
N GLU A 227 -25.17 -13.66 11.21
CA GLU A 227 -25.26 -14.13 12.60
C GLU A 227 -24.08 -15.06 12.99
N GLU A 228 -23.36 -15.62 12.01
CA GLU A 228 -22.31 -16.63 12.25
C GLU A 228 -20.98 -16.08 12.77
N PHE A 229 -20.69 -14.77 12.63
CA PHE A 229 -19.41 -14.17 13.04
C PHE A 229 -19.45 -13.40 14.37
N SER A 230 -20.61 -13.31 15.02
CA SER A 230 -20.69 -12.69 16.36
C SER A 230 -20.00 -13.58 17.41
N PRO A 231 -19.11 -13.03 18.26
CA PRO A 231 -18.46 -13.79 19.33
C PRO A 231 -19.50 -14.48 20.22
N ALA A 232 -19.19 -15.67 20.76
CA ALA A 232 -20.13 -16.47 21.55
C ALA A 232 -20.75 -15.70 22.74
N GLU A 233 -20.01 -14.73 23.28
CA GLU A 233 -20.43 -13.85 24.39
C GLU A 233 -21.62 -12.94 24.03
N TYR A 234 -21.76 -12.55 22.76
CA TYR A 234 -22.87 -11.74 22.26
C TYR A 234 -24.10 -12.57 21.87
N ARG A 235 -23.97 -13.91 21.76
CA ARG A 235 -25.08 -14.84 21.47
C ARG A 235 -25.84 -15.27 22.72
N SER A 236 -25.43 -14.82 23.90
CA SER A 236 -26.17 -15.12 25.13
C SER A 236 -27.52 -14.40 25.10
N ASN A 237 -28.62 -15.16 25.19
CA ASN A 237 -29.98 -14.63 25.30
C ASN A 237 -30.13 -13.60 26.44
N LEU A 238 -29.28 -13.71 27.49
CA LEU A 238 -29.22 -12.75 28.58
C LEU A 238 -28.69 -11.38 28.14
N VAL A 239 -27.61 -11.37 27.34
CA VAL A 239 -26.95 -10.14 26.85
C VAL A 239 -27.85 -9.45 25.82
N VAL A 240 -28.48 -10.20 24.93
CA VAL A 240 -29.46 -9.67 23.96
C VAL A 240 -30.68 -9.09 24.68
N GLY A 241 -31.23 -9.81 25.68
CA GLY A 241 -32.34 -9.32 26.48
C GLY A 241 -32.02 -8.07 27.31
N MET A 242 -30.79 -7.97 27.82
CA MET A 242 -30.30 -6.75 28.47
C MET A 242 -30.15 -5.59 27.47
N GLY A 243 -29.69 -5.87 26.25
CA GLY A 243 -29.60 -4.88 25.17
C GLY A 243 -30.95 -4.28 24.80
N ASP A 244 -31.97 -5.11 24.59
CA ASP A 244 -33.34 -4.65 24.33
C ASP A 244 -33.91 -3.83 25.51
N ARG A 245 -33.62 -4.26 26.75
CA ARG A 245 -34.03 -3.50 27.94
C ARG A 245 -33.37 -2.11 28.00
N LEU A 246 -32.09 -2.00 27.65
CA LEU A 246 -31.39 -0.71 27.59
C LEU A 246 -32.01 0.22 26.54
N ARG A 247 -32.37 -0.32 25.36
CA ARG A 247 -32.97 0.45 24.25
C ARG A 247 -34.32 1.04 24.59
N ARG A 248 -35.12 0.38 25.42
CA ARG A 248 -36.48 0.83 25.80
C ARG A 248 -36.51 2.00 26.79
N ILE A 249 -35.36 2.36 27.37
CA ILE A 249 -35.27 3.45 28.35
C ILE A 249 -34.88 4.74 27.64
N PRO A 250 -35.72 5.80 27.66
CA PRO A 250 -35.53 6.99 26.80
C PRO A 250 -34.16 7.66 26.94
N LEU A 251 -33.62 7.77 28.17
CA LEU A 251 -32.32 8.39 28.42
C LEU A 251 -31.17 7.57 27.82
N LEU A 252 -31.20 6.25 28.01
CA LEU A 252 -30.21 5.33 27.44
C LEU A 252 -30.31 5.28 25.92
N GLN A 253 -31.53 5.27 25.39
CA GLN A 253 -31.79 5.32 23.95
C GLN A 253 -31.19 6.57 23.31
N ARG A 254 -31.27 7.73 23.97
CA ARG A 254 -30.62 8.96 23.50
C ARG A 254 -29.11 8.79 23.37
N CYS A 255 -28.43 8.26 24.40
CA CYS A 255 -26.99 8.04 24.36
C CYS A 255 -26.58 7.01 23.30
N LEU A 256 -27.34 5.92 23.18
CA LEU A 256 -27.15 4.91 22.13
C LEU A 256 -27.30 5.52 20.73
N ASN A 257 -28.33 6.34 20.49
CA ASN A 257 -28.54 7.00 19.20
C ASN A 257 -27.41 7.98 18.84
N ILE A 258 -26.84 8.68 19.82
CA ILE A 258 -25.68 9.56 19.60
C ILE A 258 -24.47 8.73 19.13
N LEU A 259 -24.19 7.60 19.77
CA LEU A 259 -23.10 6.70 19.37
C LEU A 259 -23.35 6.11 17.98
N VAL A 260 -24.57 5.64 17.70
CA VAL A 260 -24.96 5.13 16.38
C VAL A 260 -24.78 6.19 15.29
N SER A 261 -25.16 7.44 15.55
CA SER A 261 -24.97 8.53 14.58
C SER A 261 -23.49 8.75 14.23
N SER A 262 -22.58 8.58 15.19
CA SER A 262 -21.14 8.64 14.94
C SER A 262 -20.63 7.43 14.17
N TRP A 263 -21.18 6.25 14.42
CA TRP A 263 -20.83 5.05 13.66
C TRP A 263 -21.22 5.17 12.20
N CYS A 264 -22.45 5.61 11.91
CA CYS A 264 -22.89 5.85 10.54
C CYS A 264 -22.03 6.88 9.80
N GLU A 265 -21.60 7.95 10.47
CA GLU A 265 -20.67 8.94 9.89
C GLU A 265 -19.31 8.32 9.52
N LEU A 266 -18.79 7.44 10.37
CA LEU A 266 -17.55 6.71 10.12
C LEU A 266 -17.70 5.71 8.97
N GLU A 267 -18.80 4.95 8.93
CA GLU A 267 -19.10 3.99 7.86
C GLU A 267 -19.22 4.68 6.51
N GLN A 268 -19.98 5.76 6.42
CA GLN A 268 -20.13 6.53 5.19
C GLN A 268 -18.78 7.03 4.69
N THR A 269 -17.95 7.59 5.58
CA THR A 269 -16.63 8.10 5.20
C THR A 269 -15.68 6.95 4.81
N PHE A 270 -15.78 5.80 5.48
CA PHE A 270 -15.02 4.60 5.14
C PHE A 270 -15.39 4.09 3.75
N GLU A 271 -16.67 3.95 3.42
CA GLU A 271 -17.14 3.50 2.10
C GLU A 271 -16.64 4.43 0.98
N GLU A 272 -16.69 5.74 1.19
CA GLU A 272 -16.15 6.71 0.24
C GLU A 272 -14.65 6.49 0.00
N ILE A 273 -13.88 6.31 1.07
CA ILE A 273 -12.44 6.04 0.97
C ILE A 273 -12.21 4.70 0.26
N GLU A 274 -12.87 3.63 0.68
CA GLU A 274 -12.73 2.29 0.12
C GLU A 274 -13.01 2.28 -1.38
N ASN A 275 -14.07 2.95 -1.82
CA ASN A 275 -14.41 3.08 -3.23
C ASN A 275 -13.28 3.78 -4.03
N MET A 276 -12.70 4.85 -3.47
CA MET A 276 -11.59 5.58 -4.09
C MET A 276 -10.30 4.76 -4.19
N ILE A 277 -10.06 3.87 -3.22
CA ILE A 277 -8.88 2.98 -3.19
C ILE A 277 -9.21 1.55 -3.57
N SER A 278 -10.33 1.32 -4.26
CA SER A 278 -10.65 0.00 -4.82
C SER A 278 -9.56 -0.43 -5.82
N PRO A 279 -9.28 -1.73 -5.98
CA PRO A 279 -8.18 -2.20 -6.83
C PRO A 279 -8.22 -1.61 -8.25
N SER A 280 -9.42 -1.48 -8.84
CA SER A 280 -9.61 -0.93 -10.17
C SER A 280 -9.33 0.58 -10.23
N GLN A 281 -9.81 1.35 -9.26
CA GLN A 281 -9.58 2.80 -9.20
C GLN A 281 -8.12 3.12 -8.89
N LEU A 282 -7.52 2.39 -7.95
CA LEU A 282 -6.12 2.55 -7.60
C LEU A 282 -5.21 2.22 -8.79
N HIS A 283 -5.43 1.08 -9.46
CA HIS A 283 -4.64 0.71 -10.63
C HIS A 283 -4.77 1.74 -11.77
N LYS A 284 -5.99 2.24 -12.01
CA LYS A 284 -6.22 3.32 -12.98
C LYS A 284 -5.42 4.57 -12.61
N ALA A 285 -5.50 5.02 -11.36
CA ALA A 285 -4.76 6.19 -10.87
C ALA A 285 -3.24 6.03 -10.95
N LEU A 286 -2.73 4.82 -10.68
CA LEU A 286 -1.31 4.49 -10.78
C LEU A 286 -0.76 4.60 -12.21
N ILE A 287 -1.58 4.30 -13.21
CA ILE A 287 -1.20 4.37 -14.63
C ILE A 287 -1.38 5.78 -15.20
N THR A 288 -2.42 6.51 -14.76
CA THR A 288 -2.77 7.80 -15.37
C THR A 288 -2.13 9.02 -14.71
N SER A 289 -1.76 8.93 -13.44
CA SER A 289 -1.22 10.07 -12.69
C SER A 289 0.30 10.05 -12.70
N HIS A 290 0.91 11.23 -12.87
CA HIS A 290 2.35 11.39 -12.69
C HIS A 290 2.69 11.42 -11.20
N CYS A 291 3.71 10.66 -10.83
CA CYS A 291 4.25 10.62 -9.48
C CYS A 291 5.77 10.78 -9.56
N GLN A 292 6.36 11.58 -8.67
CA GLN A 292 7.81 11.83 -8.67
C GLN A 292 8.65 10.57 -8.36
N PHE A 293 8.01 9.55 -7.79
CA PHE A 293 8.61 8.25 -7.48
C PHE A 293 8.43 7.22 -8.60
N CYS A 294 7.62 7.52 -9.62
CA CYS A 294 7.46 6.68 -10.80
C CYS A 294 8.58 6.96 -11.82
N PRO A 295 9.29 5.93 -12.32
CA PRO A 295 10.32 6.10 -13.34
C PRO A 295 9.74 6.29 -14.76
N VAL A 296 8.42 6.28 -14.91
CA VAL A 296 7.72 6.37 -16.20
C VAL A 296 7.05 7.76 -16.27
N PRO A 297 7.45 8.63 -17.21
CA PRO A 297 6.72 9.85 -17.54
C PRO A 297 5.43 9.54 -18.30
#